data_AF-A0AAV2PWW5-F1
#
_entry.id   AF-A0AAV2PWW5-F1
#
_cell.length_a   1.000
_cell.length_b   1.000
_cell.length_c   1.000
_cell.angle_alpha   90.00
_cell.angle_beta   90.00
_cell.angle_gamma   90.00
#
_symmetry.space_group_name_H-M   'P 1'
#
loop_
_entity.id
_entity.type
_entity.pdbx_description
1 polymer ?
#
loop_
_entity_poly.entity_id
_entity_poly.type
_entity_poly.pdbx_seq_one_letter_code
_entity_poly.pdbx_strand_id
1 'polypeptide(L)'
;DKFCDGKIFVCPNGVSASSEAKYRSAYWIPILISSGRVPMRDAMKSALHAATHSDGGTFYFREIVESVYSLKERKLLLPKFFKKVEISFTEFLHHIVWTFEHGIANDNWLPQATLCDVCHVDYTRIIHMENSADEIPYVMNLLGYKGAKNVHSDTDESKYNKYYENVPKSLLLKIIDLFRYDFELLGYSL
;
A
#
# COMPACT_ATOMS: atom_id res chain seq x y z
N ASP A 1 8.48 -1.85 4.38
CA ASP A 1 8.78 -0.42 4.60
C ASP A 1 8.78 -0.10 6.09
N LYS A 2 9.58 0.87 6.55
CA LYS A 2 9.53 1.34 7.94
C LYS A 2 8.85 2.71 7.96
N PHE A 3 7.69 2.80 8.60
CA PHE A 3 7.03 4.07 8.85
C PHE A 3 7.60 4.65 10.15
N CYS A 4 8.16 5.85 10.08
CA CYS A 4 8.68 6.57 11.26
C CYS A 4 8.06 7.97 11.26
N ASP A 5 7.49 8.38 12.41
CA ASP A 5 7.02 9.75 12.67
C ASP A 5 6.07 10.36 11.62
N GLY A 6 5.00 9.64 11.23
CA GLY A 6 4.01 10.21 10.31
C GLY A 6 4.44 10.22 8.83
N LYS A 7 5.62 9.68 8.52
CA LYS A 7 6.26 9.75 7.21
C LYS A 7 6.65 8.36 6.71
N ILE A 8 6.51 8.16 5.39
CA ILE A 8 6.90 6.91 4.74
C ILE A 8 8.38 6.99 4.36
N PHE A 9 9.24 6.27 5.10
CA PHE A 9 10.66 6.15 4.78
C PHE A 9 11.00 4.71 4.39
N VAL A 10 11.23 4.47 3.11
CA VAL A 10 11.92 3.24 2.70
C VAL A 10 13.42 3.47 2.91
N CYS A 11 13.91 3.22 4.12
CA CYS A 11 15.34 3.25 4.41
C CYS A 11 16.05 2.13 3.61
N PRO A 12 16.91 2.45 2.64
CA PRO A 12 17.61 1.47 1.82
C PRO A 12 18.90 1.06 2.53
N ASN A 13 18.82 0.49 3.73
CA ASN A 13 20.02 -0.10 4.31
C ASN A 13 20.25 -1.46 3.65
N GLY A 14 21.20 -1.52 2.72
CA GLY A 14 21.69 -2.76 2.10
C GLY A 14 21.01 -3.19 0.79
N VAL A 15 20.25 -2.32 0.14
CA VAL A 15 19.62 -2.64 -1.17
C VAL A 15 20.55 -2.19 -2.30
N SER A 16 20.76 -3.03 -3.31
CA SER A 16 21.55 -2.65 -4.49
C SER A 16 20.92 -1.45 -5.21
N ALA A 17 21.74 -0.60 -5.83
CA ALA A 17 21.26 0.59 -6.56
C ALA A 17 20.23 0.27 -7.66
N SER A 18 20.26 -0.94 -8.24
CA SER A 18 19.28 -1.41 -9.23
C SER A 18 17.92 -1.74 -8.60
N SER A 19 17.92 -2.42 -7.45
CA SER A 19 16.70 -2.74 -6.70
C SER A 19 16.07 -1.47 -6.13
N GLU A 20 16.88 -0.55 -5.62
CA GLU A 20 16.43 0.75 -5.12
C GLU A 20 15.75 1.60 -6.22
N ALA A 21 16.32 1.65 -7.42
CA ALA A 21 15.70 2.33 -8.56
C ALA A 21 14.34 1.71 -8.94
N LYS A 22 14.21 0.38 -8.83
CA LYS A 22 12.97 -0.37 -9.10
C LYS A 22 11.87 -0.07 -8.08
N TYR A 23 12.18 -0.03 -6.79
CA TYR A 23 11.22 0.36 -5.76
C TYR A 23 10.77 1.83 -5.93
N ARG A 24 11.69 2.72 -6.27
CA ARG A 24 11.39 4.15 -6.45
C ARG A 24 10.49 4.41 -7.67
N SER A 25 10.68 3.70 -8.79
CA SER A 25 9.79 3.82 -9.94
C SER A 25 8.41 3.18 -9.72
N ALA A 26 8.35 2.12 -8.90
CA ALA A 26 7.12 1.39 -8.62
C ALA A 26 6.18 2.09 -7.62
N TYR A 27 6.71 2.89 -6.68
CA TYR A 27 5.90 3.44 -5.58
C TYR A 27 5.94 4.96 -5.46
N TRP A 28 7.11 5.58 -5.64
CA TRP A 28 7.25 7.01 -5.32
C TRP A 28 6.90 7.95 -6.47
N ILE A 29 7.42 7.71 -7.68
CA ILE A 29 7.01 8.50 -8.87
C ILE A 29 5.47 8.49 -9.02
N PRO A 30 4.77 7.36 -8.83
CA PRO A 30 3.31 7.30 -8.81
C PRO A 30 2.65 8.22 -7.80
N ILE A 31 3.11 8.18 -6.54
CA ILE A 31 2.60 9.09 -5.49
C ILE A 31 2.87 10.55 -5.84
N LEU A 32 4.04 10.86 -6.42
CA LEU A 32 4.37 12.21 -6.85
C LEU A 32 3.48 12.69 -8.01
N ILE A 33 3.05 11.79 -8.89
CA ILE A 33 2.11 12.10 -9.98
C ILE A 33 0.70 12.31 -9.42
N SER A 34 0.20 11.40 -8.59
CA SER A 34 -1.15 11.52 -8.01
C SER A 34 -1.29 12.70 -7.05
N SER A 35 -0.21 13.13 -6.40
CA SER A 35 -0.17 14.34 -5.58
C SER A 35 0.00 15.64 -6.38
N GLY A 36 0.17 15.56 -7.70
CA GLY A 36 0.39 16.71 -8.58
C GLY A 36 1.79 17.33 -8.48
N ARG A 37 2.70 16.77 -7.67
CA ARG A 37 4.10 17.21 -7.55
C ARG A 37 4.91 16.93 -8.83
N VAL A 38 4.50 15.94 -9.61
CA VAL A 38 4.99 15.64 -10.95
C VAL A 38 3.81 15.70 -11.93
N PRO A 39 3.92 16.46 -13.03
CA PRO A 39 2.81 16.58 -13.97
C PRO A 39 2.54 15.26 -14.69
N MET A 40 1.28 14.88 -14.74
CA MET A 40 0.80 13.74 -15.53
C MET A 40 0.80 14.12 -17.03
N ARG A 41 1.72 13.50 -17.79
CA ARG A 41 1.84 13.70 -19.25
C ARG A 41 0.65 13.12 -19.99
N ASP A 42 0.29 13.69 -21.14
CA ASP A 42 -0.84 13.18 -21.94
C ASP A 42 -0.63 11.74 -22.41
N ALA A 43 0.60 11.37 -22.76
CA ALA A 43 0.96 9.97 -23.05
C ALA A 43 0.65 9.01 -21.89
N MET A 44 0.79 9.47 -20.65
CA MET A 44 0.44 8.67 -19.46
C MET A 44 -1.07 8.54 -19.32
N LYS A 45 -1.84 9.62 -19.54
CA LYS A 45 -3.31 9.56 -19.53
C LYS A 45 -3.84 8.55 -20.56
N SER A 46 -3.28 8.58 -21.77
CA SER A 46 -3.64 7.62 -22.82
C SER A 46 -3.27 6.18 -22.44
N ALA A 47 -2.10 5.96 -21.85
CA ALA A 47 -1.67 4.64 -21.40
C ALA A 47 -2.53 4.12 -20.24
N LEU A 48 -2.91 4.99 -19.29
CA LEU A 48 -3.84 4.66 -18.20
C LEU A 48 -5.20 4.24 -18.75
N HIS A 49 -5.77 5.06 -19.64
CA HIS A 49 -7.06 4.73 -20.28
C HIS A 49 -6.99 3.42 -21.07
N ALA A 50 -5.86 3.11 -21.72
CA ALA A 50 -5.72 1.83 -22.41
C ALA A 50 -5.63 0.64 -21.42
N ALA A 51 -4.92 0.81 -20.30
CA ALA A 51 -4.73 -0.22 -19.29
C ALA A 51 -6.01 -0.58 -18.53
N THR A 52 -6.90 0.38 -18.28
CA THR A 52 -8.19 0.11 -17.62
C THR A 52 -9.14 -0.77 -18.44
N HIS A 53 -8.89 -0.88 -19.75
CA HIS A 53 -9.74 -1.65 -20.68
C HIS A 53 -9.14 -3.00 -21.09
N SER A 54 -7.95 -3.35 -20.59
CA SER A 54 -7.38 -4.69 -20.84
C SER A 54 -7.86 -5.69 -19.79
N ASP A 55 -8.57 -6.73 -20.23
CA ASP A 55 -8.98 -7.86 -19.40
C ASP A 55 -7.75 -8.51 -18.73
N GLY A 56 -7.68 -8.43 -17.39
CA GLY A 56 -6.92 -9.38 -16.59
C GLY A 56 -5.45 -9.06 -16.31
N GLY A 57 -5.03 -7.81 -16.34
CA GLY A 57 -3.66 -7.46 -15.92
C GLY A 57 -3.61 -6.18 -15.10
N THR A 58 -3.20 -6.28 -13.84
CA THR A 58 -2.61 -5.17 -13.10
C THR A 58 -1.42 -4.67 -13.93
N PHE A 59 -1.63 -3.74 -14.86
CA PHE A 59 -0.52 -3.02 -15.45
C PHE A 59 0.13 -2.28 -14.30
N TYR A 60 1.30 -2.78 -13.88
CA TYR A 60 2.06 -2.11 -12.85
C TYR A 60 2.24 -0.69 -13.32
N PHE A 61 1.68 0.30 -12.62
CA PHE A 61 1.81 1.70 -12.99
C PHE A 61 3.29 2.10 -13.19
N ARG A 62 4.22 1.34 -12.58
CA ARG A 62 5.63 1.24 -12.97
C ARG A 62 5.83 1.21 -14.49
N GLU A 63 5.33 0.23 -15.20
CA GLU A 63 5.50 0.04 -16.64
C GLU A 63 5.00 1.23 -17.45
N ILE A 64 3.90 1.85 -17.04
CA ILE A 64 3.41 3.10 -17.63
C ILE A 64 4.42 4.24 -17.39
N VAL A 65 4.95 4.37 -16.18
CA VAL A 65 6.01 5.33 -15.88
C VAL A 65 7.28 5.04 -16.70
N GLU A 66 7.65 3.77 -16.88
CA GLU A 66 8.85 3.37 -17.63
C GLU A 66 8.72 3.59 -19.13
N SER A 67 7.50 3.51 -19.69
CA SER A 67 7.22 3.79 -21.10
C SER A 67 7.12 5.29 -21.39
N VAL A 68 6.65 6.09 -20.44
CA VAL A 68 6.46 7.54 -20.61
C VAL A 68 7.70 8.37 -20.27
N TYR A 69 8.52 7.90 -19.32
CA TYR A 69 9.73 8.60 -18.89
C TYR A 69 10.98 7.81 -19.25
N SER A 70 11.84 8.41 -20.07
CA SER A 70 13.15 7.83 -20.40
C SER A 70 13.98 7.58 -19.13
N LEU A 71 14.93 6.64 -19.19
CA LEU A 71 15.85 6.41 -18.07
C LEU A 71 16.57 7.69 -17.63
N LYS A 72 16.89 8.60 -18.56
CA LYS A 72 17.52 9.89 -18.26
C LYS A 72 16.58 10.81 -17.49
N GLU A 73 15.32 10.93 -17.91
CA GLU A 73 14.32 11.74 -17.21
C GLU A 73 13.99 11.16 -15.84
N ARG A 74 13.81 9.84 -15.72
CA ARG A 74 13.64 9.16 -14.44
C ARG A 74 14.83 9.46 -13.52
N LYS A 75 16.07 9.33 -14.02
CA LYS A 75 17.28 9.72 -13.28
C LYS A 75 17.43 11.22 -13.00
N LEU A 76 16.64 12.10 -13.59
CA LEU A 76 16.61 13.54 -13.27
C LEU A 76 15.49 13.87 -12.28
N LEU A 77 14.35 13.19 -12.38
CA LEU A 77 13.27 13.24 -11.40
C LEU A 77 13.73 12.63 -10.06
N LEU A 78 14.46 11.51 -10.11
CA LEU A 78 14.92 10.78 -8.93
C LEU A 78 15.83 11.61 -7.99
N PRO A 79 16.82 12.40 -8.43
CA PRO A 79 17.61 13.24 -7.53
C PRO A 79 16.93 14.56 -7.16
N LYS A 80 16.19 15.19 -8.08
CA LYS A 80 15.53 16.49 -7.84
C LYS A 80 14.46 16.40 -6.76
N PHE A 81 13.73 15.29 -6.72
CA PHE A 81 12.69 15.07 -5.72
C PHE A 81 13.25 14.33 -4.49
N PHE A 82 14.09 13.31 -4.63
CA PHE A 82 14.18 12.30 -3.57
C PHE A 82 15.28 12.47 -2.53
N LYS A 83 16.20 13.44 -2.66
CA LYS A 83 17.09 13.76 -1.52
C LYS A 83 16.32 14.36 -0.33
N LYS A 84 15.07 14.80 -0.53
CA LYS A 84 14.21 15.44 0.48
C LYS A 84 12.70 15.20 0.30
N VAL A 85 12.25 14.29 -0.56
CA VAL A 85 10.80 14.03 -0.67
C VAL A 85 10.38 13.28 0.57
N GLU A 86 9.53 13.95 1.33
CA GLU A 86 8.72 13.35 2.37
C GLU A 86 7.31 13.23 1.80
N ILE A 87 6.77 12.02 1.89
CA ILE A 87 5.38 11.71 1.56
C ILE A 87 4.66 11.58 2.90
N SER A 88 3.68 12.46 3.12
CA SER A 88 2.80 12.35 4.27
C SER A 88 1.85 11.16 4.13
N PHE A 89 1.36 10.64 5.24
CA PHE A 89 0.36 9.57 5.20
C PHE A 89 -0.91 9.97 4.45
N THR A 90 -1.37 11.22 4.60
CA THR A 90 -2.51 11.76 3.84
C THR A 90 -2.28 11.74 2.33
N GLU A 91 -1.08 12.08 1.86
CA GLU A 91 -0.73 12.00 0.43
C GLU A 91 -0.71 10.56 -0.07
N PHE A 92 -0.26 9.63 0.77
CA PHE A 92 -0.33 8.21 0.45
C PHE A 92 -1.79 7.73 0.33
N LEU A 93 -2.68 8.08 1.26
CA LEU A 93 -4.10 7.72 1.15
C LEU A 93 -4.77 8.32 -0.09
N HIS A 94 -4.45 9.57 -0.43
CA HIS A 94 -4.89 10.16 -1.70
C HIS A 94 -4.38 9.37 -2.90
N HIS A 95 -3.13 8.90 -2.86
CA HIS A 95 -2.59 8.05 -3.91
C HIS A 95 -3.36 6.74 -4.04
N ILE A 96 -3.68 6.07 -2.93
CA ILE A 96 -4.48 4.85 -2.95
C ILE A 96 -5.82 5.11 -3.66
N VAL A 97 -6.61 6.08 -3.18
CA VAL A 97 -7.89 6.46 -3.83
C VAL A 97 -7.71 6.73 -5.32
N TRP A 98 -6.70 7.53 -5.68
CA TRP A 98 -6.41 7.88 -7.06
C TRP A 98 -6.13 6.64 -7.92
N THR A 99 -5.36 5.67 -7.41
CA THR A 99 -5.06 4.44 -8.17
C THR A 99 -6.28 3.56 -8.41
N PHE A 100 -7.22 3.49 -7.46
CA PHE A 100 -8.50 2.80 -7.67
C PHE A 100 -9.38 3.54 -8.70
N GLU A 101 -9.47 4.87 -8.60
CA GLU A 101 -10.23 5.70 -9.56
C GLU A 101 -9.71 5.55 -11.00
N HIS A 102 -8.45 5.11 -11.18
CA HIS A 102 -7.80 4.91 -12.48
C HIS A 102 -7.55 3.43 -12.82
N GLY A 103 -8.10 2.46 -12.07
CA GLY A 103 -7.99 1.02 -12.37
C GLY A 103 -6.55 0.48 -12.43
N ILE A 104 -5.65 1.05 -11.64
CA ILE A 104 -4.21 0.74 -11.60
C ILE A 104 -3.72 0.52 -10.17
N ALA A 105 -4.64 0.16 -9.28
CA ALA A 105 -4.32 -0.15 -7.89
C ALA A 105 -3.26 -1.25 -7.83
N ASN A 106 -2.30 -1.08 -6.94
CA ASN A 106 -1.22 -2.05 -6.75
C ASN A 106 -1.73 -3.21 -5.89
N ASP A 107 -1.37 -4.44 -6.23
CA ASP A 107 -1.82 -5.65 -5.51
C ASP A 107 -1.50 -5.62 -4.00
N ASN A 108 -0.45 -4.92 -3.57
CA ASN A 108 -0.11 -4.77 -2.15
C ASN A 108 -1.13 -3.91 -1.37
N TRP A 109 -1.97 -3.14 -2.07
CA TRP A 109 -2.96 -2.22 -1.50
C TRP A 109 -4.37 -2.47 -2.07
N LEU A 110 -4.59 -3.64 -2.68
CA LEU A 110 -5.93 -4.09 -3.05
C LEU A 110 -6.65 -4.65 -1.81
N PRO A 111 -7.99 -4.56 -1.75
CA PRO A 111 -8.73 -5.18 -0.68
C PRO A 111 -8.54 -6.70 -0.76
N GLN A 112 -8.29 -7.34 0.36
CA GLN A 112 -8.10 -8.79 0.45
C GLN A 112 -9.28 -9.54 -0.15
N ALA A 113 -10.50 -9.03 0.01
CA ALA A 113 -11.71 -9.60 -0.59
C ALA A 113 -11.68 -9.65 -2.13
N THR A 114 -10.81 -8.88 -2.78
CA THR A 114 -10.60 -8.88 -4.25
C THR A 114 -9.40 -9.72 -4.69
N LEU A 115 -8.55 -10.12 -3.75
CA LEU A 115 -7.41 -10.99 -4.00
C LEU A 115 -7.85 -12.45 -3.97
N CYS A 116 -7.09 -13.31 -4.66
CA CYS A 116 -7.54 -14.64 -5.03
C CYS A 116 -7.94 -15.53 -3.83
N ASP A 117 -9.11 -16.14 -3.99
CA ASP A 117 -9.62 -17.34 -3.31
C ASP A 117 -10.03 -17.24 -1.84
N VAL A 118 -10.07 -16.03 -1.27
CA VAL A 118 -10.51 -15.85 0.13
C VAL A 118 -11.94 -16.34 0.36
N CYS A 119 -12.82 -16.26 -0.64
CA CYS A 119 -14.20 -16.71 -0.53
C CYS A 119 -14.42 -18.22 -0.69
N HIS A 120 -13.44 -18.98 -1.22
CA HIS A 120 -13.58 -20.43 -1.44
C HIS A 120 -12.91 -21.26 -0.33
N VAL A 121 -12.31 -20.61 0.66
CA VAL A 121 -11.73 -21.25 1.84
C VAL A 121 -12.72 -21.15 2.99
N ASP A 122 -13.09 -22.31 3.55
CA ASP A 122 -13.92 -22.38 4.76
C ASP A 122 -13.04 -22.16 6.00
N TYR A 123 -12.82 -20.89 6.36
CA TYR A 123 -12.00 -20.53 7.51
C TYR A 123 -12.68 -20.93 8.81
N THR A 124 -12.03 -21.82 9.57
CA THR A 124 -12.47 -22.11 10.94
C THR A 124 -12.24 -20.93 11.88
N ARG A 125 -11.18 -20.15 11.65
CA ARG A 125 -10.77 -18.97 12.44
C ARG A 125 -10.03 -17.98 11.55
N ILE A 126 -10.28 -16.70 11.78
CA ILE A 126 -9.46 -15.57 11.33
C ILE A 126 -8.84 -14.98 12.60
N ILE A 127 -7.55 -14.63 12.54
CA ILE A 127 -6.82 -14.03 13.65
C ILE A 127 -6.31 -12.64 13.28
N HIS A 128 -6.15 -11.81 14.30
CA HIS A 128 -5.82 -10.40 14.22
C HIS A 128 -4.42 -10.15 14.80
N MET A 129 -3.61 -9.38 14.06
CA MET A 129 -2.20 -9.17 14.43
C MET A 129 -2.05 -8.30 15.68
N GLU A 130 -2.97 -7.37 15.90
CA GLU A 130 -3.11 -6.55 17.11
C GLU A 130 -3.34 -7.43 18.35
N ASN A 131 -4.00 -8.57 18.21
CA ASN A 131 -4.28 -9.52 19.29
C ASN A 131 -3.31 -10.71 19.29
N SER A 132 -2.22 -10.63 18.52
CA SER A 132 -1.31 -11.75 18.30
C SER A 132 -0.73 -12.35 19.59
N ALA A 133 -0.51 -11.53 20.63
CA ALA A 133 -0.05 -12.00 21.93
C ALA A 133 -0.95 -13.07 22.55
N ASP A 134 -2.27 -12.98 22.31
CA ASP A 134 -3.27 -13.88 22.86
C ASP A 134 -3.73 -14.92 21.83
N GLU A 135 -3.94 -14.50 20.58
CA GLU A 135 -4.52 -15.36 19.54
C GLU A 135 -3.53 -16.37 18.96
N ILE A 136 -2.25 -16.02 18.79
CA ILE A 136 -1.26 -16.96 18.25
C ILE A 136 -1.02 -18.12 19.22
N PRO A 137 -0.80 -17.92 20.54
CA PRO A 137 -0.68 -19.04 21.48
C PRO A 137 -1.94 -19.90 21.52
N TYR A 138 -3.13 -19.29 21.43
CA TYR A 138 -4.40 -20.02 21.39
C TYR A 138 -4.49 -20.93 20.16
N VAL A 139 -4.24 -20.41 18.96
CA VAL A 139 -4.28 -21.19 17.71
C VAL A 139 -3.21 -22.28 17.71
N MET A 140 -2.00 -21.99 18.18
CA MET A 140 -0.92 -22.97 18.27
C MET A 140 -1.29 -24.13 19.20
N ASN A 141 -1.91 -23.82 20.34
CA ASN A 141 -2.39 -24.84 21.27
C ASN A 141 -3.54 -25.68 20.68
N LEU A 142 -4.47 -25.06 19.94
CA LEU A 142 -5.54 -25.77 19.22
C LEU A 142 -4.98 -26.78 18.20
N LEU A 143 -3.86 -26.43 17.56
CA LEU A 143 -3.14 -27.30 16.62
C LEU A 143 -2.22 -28.33 17.32
N GLY A 144 -2.21 -28.39 18.65
CA GLY A 144 -1.41 -29.34 19.43
C GLY A 144 0.04 -28.90 19.67
N TYR A 145 0.43 -27.69 19.24
CA TYR A 145 1.75 -27.13 19.51
C TYR A 145 1.78 -26.44 20.88
N LYS A 146 2.32 -27.14 21.88
CA LYS A 146 2.56 -26.59 23.21
C LYS A 146 3.85 -25.78 23.21
N GLY A 147 3.78 -24.49 23.56
CA GLY A 147 4.98 -23.70 23.84
C GLY A 147 5.29 -22.55 22.89
N ALA A 148 4.31 -22.05 22.11
CA ALA A 148 4.44 -20.75 21.46
C ALA A 148 4.56 -19.65 22.53
N LYS A 149 5.80 -19.36 22.94
CA LYS A 149 6.16 -18.29 23.86
C LYS A 149 6.96 -17.25 23.08
N ASN A 150 6.77 -15.98 23.42
CA ASN A 150 7.41 -14.80 22.80
C ASN A 150 6.82 -14.43 21.43
N VAL A 151 5.50 -14.29 21.36
CA VAL A 151 4.89 -13.59 20.23
C VAL A 151 5.15 -12.09 20.42
N HIS A 152 5.89 -11.49 19.49
CA HIS A 152 6.04 -10.05 19.45
C HIS A 152 4.68 -9.43 19.11
N SER A 153 4.13 -8.70 20.06
CA SER A 153 2.93 -7.89 19.87
C SER A 153 3.34 -6.42 20.00
N ASP A 154 3.10 -5.65 18.95
CA ASP A 154 3.19 -4.19 18.99
C ASP A 154 1.76 -3.65 19.06
N THR A 155 1.19 -3.68 20.26
CA THR A 155 -0.17 -3.20 20.58
C THR A 155 -0.23 -1.69 20.82
N ASP A 156 0.83 -0.94 20.52
CA ASP A 156 0.83 0.49 20.73
C ASP A 156 0.01 1.20 19.64
N GLU A 157 -1.32 1.14 19.79
CA GLU A 157 -2.31 1.85 18.96
C GLU A 157 -1.99 3.35 18.84
N SER A 158 -1.35 3.93 19.85
CA SER A 158 -0.98 5.35 19.85
C SER A 158 0.04 5.69 18.74
N LYS A 159 0.84 4.72 18.28
CA LYS A 159 1.72 4.89 17.12
C LYS A 159 0.91 5.05 15.83
N TYR A 160 -0.17 4.28 15.69
CA TYR A 160 -1.00 4.30 14.48
C TYR A 160 -1.93 5.52 14.44
N ASN A 161 -2.54 5.87 15.57
CA ASN A 161 -3.46 7.01 15.68
C ASN A 161 -2.85 8.32 15.18
N LYS A 162 -1.56 8.55 15.44
CA LYS A 162 -0.82 9.74 14.98
C LYS A 162 -0.82 9.91 13.46
N TYR A 163 -0.87 8.82 12.69
CA TYR A 163 -0.93 8.92 11.22
C TYR A 163 -2.28 9.45 10.76
N TYR A 164 -3.35 9.13 11.49
CA TYR A 164 -4.74 9.47 11.13
C TYR A 164 -5.18 10.84 11.65
N GLU A 165 -4.50 11.42 12.65
CA GLU A 165 -4.86 12.70 13.30
C GLU A 165 -5.17 13.83 12.32
N ASN A 166 -4.41 13.92 11.21
CA ASN A 166 -4.53 15.00 10.23
C ASN A 166 -5.16 14.57 8.89
N VAL A 167 -5.72 13.36 8.82
CA VAL A 167 -6.35 12.88 7.60
C VAL A 167 -7.77 13.47 7.50
N PRO A 168 -8.15 14.12 6.39
CA PRO A 168 -9.51 14.61 6.21
C PRO A 168 -10.53 13.47 6.35
N LYS A 169 -11.58 13.68 7.13
CA LYS A 169 -12.65 12.68 7.33
C LYS A 169 -13.24 12.17 6.01
N SER A 170 -13.40 13.05 5.02
CA SER A 170 -13.88 12.68 3.69
C SER A 170 -12.94 11.70 2.97
N LEU A 171 -11.64 11.83 3.15
CA LEU A 171 -10.66 10.90 2.60
C LEU A 171 -10.71 9.55 3.32
N LEU A 172 -10.84 9.55 4.64
CA LEU A 172 -11.00 8.31 5.41
C LEU A 172 -12.25 7.54 5.01
N LEU A 173 -13.38 8.24 4.80
CA LEU A 173 -14.61 7.59 4.33
C LEU A 173 -14.45 6.97 2.94
N LYS A 174 -13.68 7.59 2.04
CA LYS A 174 -13.35 6.96 0.74
C LYS A 174 -12.53 5.69 0.93
N ILE A 175 -11.53 5.71 1.81
CA ILE A 175 -10.71 4.51 2.11
C ILE A 175 -11.58 3.41 2.72
N ILE A 176 -12.43 3.75 3.69
CA ILE A 176 -13.36 2.79 4.31
C ILE A 176 -14.26 2.14 3.25
N ASP A 177 -14.84 2.93 2.34
CA ASP A 177 -15.69 2.37 1.28
C ASP A 177 -14.91 1.45 0.33
N LEU A 178 -13.67 1.80 -0.04
CA LEU A 178 -12.80 0.94 -0.85
C LEU A 178 -12.51 -0.42 -0.19
N PHE A 179 -12.35 -0.44 1.13
CA PHE A 179 -12.00 -1.64 1.89
C PHE A 179 -13.18 -2.27 2.65
N ARG A 180 -14.43 -1.83 2.40
CA ARG A 180 -15.59 -2.21 3.22
C ARG A 180 -15.80 -3.72 3.36
N TYR A 181 -15.52 -4.47 2.30
CA TYR A 181 -15.65 -5.93 2.30
C TYR A 181 -14.56 -6.61 3.12
N ASP A 182 -13.38 -5.99 3.26
CA ASP A 182 -12.35 -6.49 4.16
C ASP A 182 -12.77 -6.27 5.62
N PHE A 183 -13.38 -5.13 5.95
CA PHE A 183 -13.92 -4.90 7.30
C PHE A 183 -14.98 -5.97 7.66
N GLU A 184 -15.89 -6.25 6.74
CA GLU A 184 -16.91 -7.29 6.93
C GLU A 184 -16.29 -8.69 7.06
N LEU A 185 -15.40 -9.05 6.13
CA LEU A 185 -14.72 -10.35 6.10
C LEU A 185 -13.88 -10.61 7.35
N LEU A 186 -13.17 -9.60 7.83
CA LEU A 186 -12.28 -9.70 8.99
C LEU A 186 -13.00 -9.43 10.32
N GLY A 187 -14.31 -9.13 10.29
CA GLY A 187 -15.14 -8.93 11.48
C GLY A 187 -14.87 -7.63 12.23
N TYR A 188 -14.35 -6.60 11.55
CA TYR A 188 -14.14 -5.28 12.14
C TYR A 188 -15.44 -4.45 12.13
N SER A 189 -15.73 -3.79 13.25
CA SER A 189 -16.82 -2.81 13.34
C SER A 189 -16.39 -1.44 12.80
N LEU A 190 -17.22 -0.86 11.92
CA LEU A 190 -17.05 0.49 11.37
C LEU A 190 -17.69 1.58 12.23
#